data_AF-A0A1Q3C2I2-F1
#
_entry.id   AF-A0A1Q3C2I2-F1
#
_cell.length_a   1.000
_cell.length_b   1.000
_cell.length_c   1.000
_cell.angle_alpha   90.00
_cell.angle_beta   90.00
_cell.angle_gamma   90.00
#
_symmetry.space_group_name_H-M   'P 1'
#
loop_
_entity.id
_entity.type
_entity.pdbx_description
1 polymer ?
#
loop_
_entity_poly.entity_id
_entity_poly.type
_entity_poly.pdbx_seq_one_letter_code
_entity_poly.pdbx_strand_id
1 'polypeptide(L)'
;RHFQSSWFRQFSWLEYSPSKDDVFCLPCFLFNNKPTGRFGSTAFTHDGFNNWKKVNCGSNCAFLVHVGKDPNSQHNIAQSCYTDLKNQAQHIETVIIRQTSE
;
A
#
# COMPACT_ATOMS: atom_id res chain seq x y z
N ARG A 1 -21.85 -0.64 8.33
CA ARG A 1 -20.60 -1.45 8.19
C ARG A 1 -19.46 -0.54 8.62
N HIS A 2 -18.44 -1.05 9.30
CA HIS A 2 -17.31 -0.27 9.83
C HIS A 2 -16.00 -1.01 9.54
N PHE A 3 -14.87 -0.33 9.72
CA PHE A 3 -13.55 -0.94 9.63
C PHE A 3 -13.42 -2.20 10.52
N GLN A 4 -12.81 -3.26 10.00
CA GLN A 4 -12.51 -4.47 10.77
C GLN A 4 -11.00 -4.65 10.91
N SER A 5 -10.51 -4.69 12.15
CA SER A 5 -9.07 -4.88 12.43
C SER A 5 -8.53 -6.22 11.94
N SER A 6 -9.40 -7.22 11.74
CA SER A 6 -9.02 -8.50 11.14
C SER A 6 -8.44 -8.35 9.73
N TRP A 7 -8.76 -7.28 9.01
CA TRP A 7 -8.22 -7.00 7.68
C TRP A 7 -6.71 -6.77 7.69
N PHE A 8 -6.11 -6.29 8.78
CA PHE A 8 -4.65 -6.13 8.88
C PHE A 8 -3.90 -7.45 8.74
N ARG A 9 -4.50 -8.58 9.14
CA ARG A 9 -3.89 -9.90 8.98
C ARG A 9 -3.81 -10.36 7.53
N GLN A 10 -4.70 -9.86 6.67
CA GLN A 10 -4.80 -10.23 5.27
C GLN A 10 -4.13 -9.20 4.35
N PHE A 11 -4.10 -7.94 4.76
CA PHE A 11 -3.62 -6.81 3.97
C PHE A 11 -2.59 -6.02 4.78
N SER A 12 -1.33 -6.44 4.73
CA SER A 12 -0.23 -5.84 5.50
C SER A 12 0.15 -4.41 5.09
N TRP A 13 -0.30 -3.96 3.92
CA TRP A 13 -0.09 -2.61 3.38
C TRP A 13 -1.10 -1.57 3.89
N LEU A 14 -2.15 -2.04 4.56
CA LEU A 14 -3.32 -1.25 4.91
C LEU A 14 -3.02 -0.40 6.15
N GLU A 15 -3.29 0.89 6.05
CA GLU A 15 -3.22 1.84 7.15
C GLU A 15 -4.61 2.40 7.44
N TYR A 16 -5.03 2.46 8.71
CA TYR A 16 -6.34 2.98 9.10
C TYR A 16 -6.21 4.33 9.80
N SER A 17 -7.06 5.29 9.43
CA SER A 17 -7.19 6.57 10.12
C SER A 17 -8.48 6.61 10.94
N PRO A 18 -8.41 6.50 12.28
CA PRO A 18 -9.60 6.54 13.13
C PRO A 18 -10.34 7.89 13.06
N SER A 19 -9.63 8.99 12.81
CA SER A 19 -10.23 10.33 12.73
C SER A 19 -11.10 10.52 11.49
N LYS A 20 -10.80 9.81 10.40
CA LYS A 20 -11.54 9.89 9.14
C LYS A 20 -12.46 8.67 8.91
N ASP A 21 -12.28 7.61 9.70
CA ASP A 21 -12.81 6.27 9.40
C ASP A 21 -12.49 5.84 7.95
N ASP A 22 -11.24 6.01 7.54
CA ASP A 22 -10.77 5.69 6.18
C ASP A 22 -9.55 4.77 6.25
N VAL A 23 -9.36 3.94 5.22
CA VAL A 23 -8.12 3.18 5.00
C VAL A 23 -7.32 3.69 3.81
N PHE A 24 -6.02 3.50 3.90
CA PHE A 24 -5.01 3.94 2.95
C PHE A 24 -4.05 2.78 2.64
N CYS A 25 -3.32 2.90 1.53
CA CYS A 25 -2.18 2.07 1.17
C CYS A 25 -0.92 2.92 1.31
N LEU A 26 -0.13 2.71 2.37
CA LEU A 26 1.10 3.48 2.59
C LEU A 26 2.14 3.31 1.47
N PRO A 27 2.45 2.09 0.99
CA PRO A 27 3.36 1.91 -0.16
C PRO A 27 2.89 2.72 -1.37
N CYS A 28 1.59 2.66 -1.68
CA CYS A 28 1.01 3.36 -2.80
C CYS A 28 1.04 4.88 -2.59
N PHE A 29 0.79 5.35 -1.38
CA PHE A 29 0.87 6.78 -1.06
C PHE A 29 2.29 7.34 -1.35
N LEU A 30 3.33 6.58 -1.02
CA LEU A 30 4.73 6.99 -1.21
C LEU A 30 5.22 6.84 -2.65
N PHE A 31 4.80 5.80 -3.37
CA PHE A 31 5.39 5.40 -4.65
C PHE A 31 4.41 5.39 -5.83
N ASN A 32 3.24 6.04 -5.73
CA ASN A 32 2.32 6.16 -6.86
C ASN A 32 2.88 7.11 -7.93
N ASN A 33 3.67 6.55 -8.84
CA ASN A 33 4.41 7.30 -9.84
C ASN A 33 3.53 7.86 -10.98
N LYS A 34 2.29 7.38 -11.15
CA LYS A 34 1.36 7.84 -12.20
C LYS A 34 -0.10 7.65 -11.76
N PRO A 35 -0.78 8.67 -11.20
CA PRO A 35 -2.22 8.59 -11.03
C PRO A 35 -2.86 8.40 -12.41
N THR A 36 -3.48 7.24 -12.64
CA THR A 36 -3.94 6.82 -13.97
C THR A 36 -5.11 7.65 -14.53
N GLY A 37 -5.46 8.79 -13.93
CA GLY A 37 -6.60 9.63 -14.30
C GLY A 37 -7.97 8.94 -14.15
N ARG A 38 -7.99 7.66 -13.78
CA ARG A 38 -9.22 6.90 -13.56
C ARG A 38 -9.85 7.32 -12.24
N PHE A 39 -11.15 7.55 -12.28
CA PHE A 39 -11.96 7.84 -11.10
C PHE A 39 -11.76 6.74 -10.05
N GLY A 40 -11.35 7.10 -8.83
CA GLY A 40 -11.05 6.16 -7.75
C GLY A 40 -9.60 5.62 -7.71
N SER A 41 -8.71 6.04 -8.62
CA SER A 41 -7.28 5.69 -8.56
C SER A 41 -6.57 6.23 -7.32
N THR A 42 -7.12 7.27 -6.69
CA THR A 42 -6.62 7.95 -5.49
C THR A 42 -7.33 7.53 -4.20
N ALA A 43 -8.31 6.62 -4.28
CA ALA A 43 -9.14 6.23 -3.13
C ALA A 43 -8.31 5.64 -1.98
N PHE A 44 -7.26 4.89 -2.28
CA PHE A 44 -6.38 4.32 -1.25
C PHE A 44 -5.14 5.19 -0.96
N THR A 45 -5.04 6.40 -1.53
CA THR A 45 -3.87 7.27 -1.33
C THR A 45 -4.25 8.61 -0.75
N HIS A 46 -4.77 9.52 -1.56
CA HIS A 46 -5.07 10.88 -1.13
C HIS A 46 -6.44 10.96 -0.45
N ASP A 47 -7.45 10.30 -1.03
CA ASP A 47 -8.84 10.55 -0.64
C ASP A 47 -9.27 9.73 0.58
N GLY A 48 -8.68 8.54 0.76
CA GLY A 48 -9.11 7.59 1.78
C GLY A 48 -10.28 6.73 1.30
N PHE A 49 -10.29 5.47 1.74
CA PHE A 49 -11.32 4.52 1.37
C PHE A 49 -12.14 4.10 2.60
N ASN A 50 -13.45 4.33 2.57
CA ASN A 50 -14.39 3.87 3.61
C ASN A 50 -15.62 3.15 3.06
N ASN A 51 -15.57 2.72 1.80
CA ASN A 51 -16.71 2.05 1.18
C ASN A 51 -16.79 0.57 1.62
N TRP A 52 -17.09 0.36 2.91
CA TRP A 52 -17.04 -0.92 3.61
C TRP A 52 -17.93 -2.01 3.00
N LYS A 53 -18.98 -1.64 2.26
CA LYS A 53 -19.80 -2.61 1.50
C LYS A 53 -18.99 -3.30 0.40
N LYS A 54 -18.03 -2.60 -0.23
CA LYS A 54 -17.21 -3.15 -1.31
C LYS A 54 -16.08 -4.05 -0.82
N VAL A 55 -15.75 -4.05 0.47
CA VAL A 55 -14.73 -4.96 1.04
C VAL A 55 -15.25 -6.39 1.15
N ASN A 56 -16.56 -6.57 1.32
CA ASN A 56 -17.19 -7.88 1.49
C ASN A 56 -17.74 -8.48 0.19
N CYS A 57 -17.36 -7.94 -0.98
CA CYS A 57 -17.87 -8.35 -2.29
C CYS A 57 -17.13 -9.54 -2.93
N GLY A 58 -16.62 -10.48 -2.12
CA GLY A 58 -15.92 -11.67 -2.59
C GLY A 58 -14.74 -11.34 -3.52
N SER A 59 -14.76 -11.86 -4.75
CA SER A 59 -13.73 -11.61 -5.77
C SER A 59 -13.66 -10.16 -6.27
N ASN A 60 -14.73 -9.37 -6.07
CA ASN A 60 -14.79 -7.94 -6.34
C ASN A 60 -14.49 -7.10 -5.08
N CYS A 61 -13.87 -7.70 -4.06
CA CYS A 61 -13.41 -6.98 -2.89
C CYS A 61 -12.52 -5.80 -3.29
N ALA A 62 -12.84 -4.59 -2.80
CA ALA A 62 -12.09 -3.38 -3.13
C ALA A 62 -10.59 -3.49 -2.83
N PHE A 63 -10.20 -4.21 -1.77
CA PHE A 63 -8.80 -4.42 -1.42
C PHE A 63 -8.10 -5.34 -2.43
N LEU A 64 -8.74 -6.44 -2.84
CA LEU A 64 -8.20 -7.33 -3.87
C LEU A 64 -8.11 -6.64 -5.24
N VAL A 65 -9.11 -5.84 -5.58
CA VAL A 65 -9.11 -5.03 -6.81
C VAL A 65 -7.99 -4.00 -6.79
N HIS A 66 -7.73 -3.38 -5.63
CA HIS A 66 -6.64 -2.44 -5.45
C HIS A 66 -5.26 -3.08 -5.62
N VAL A 67 -5.03 -4.25 -4.99
CA VAL A 67 -3.81 -5.04 -5.17
C VAL A 67 -3.63 -5.43 -6.64
N GLY A 68 -4.73 -5.73 -7.33
CA GLY A 68 -4.73 -6.15 -8.72
C GLY A 68 -4.28 -7.60 -8.89
N LYS A 69 -4.57 -8.17 -10.07
CA LYS A 69 -4.20 -9.56 -10.40
C LYS A 69 -2.83 -9.68 -11.08
N ASP A 70 -2.35 -8.59 -11.66
CA ASP A 70 -1.09 -8.54 -12.39
C ASP A 70 0.08 -8.40 -11.39
N PRO A 71 1.15 -9.21 -11.50
CA PRO A 71 2.35 -9.04 -10.67
C PRO A 71 2.98 -7.65 -10.76
N ASN A 72 2.81 -6.96 -11.89
CA ASN A 72 3.25 -5.59 -12.15
C ASN A 72 2.13 -4.57 -11.97
N SER A 73 1.10 -4.89 -11.17
CA SER A 73 0.12 -3.88 -10.75
C SER A 73 0.80 -2.71 -10.06
N GLN A 74 0.18 -1.53 -10.09
CA GLN A 74 0.71 -0.35 -9.40
C GLN A 74 0.95 -0.60 -7.91
N HIS A 75 0.06 -1.35 -7.27
CA HIS A 75 0.22 -1.74 -5.87
C HIS A 75 1.47 -2.60 -5.67
N ASN A 76 1.64 -3.65 -6.47
CA ASN A 76 2.78 -4.58 -6.31
C ASN A 76 4.12 -3.88 -6.59
N ILE A 77 4.18 -3.01 -7.60
CA ILE A 77 5.37 -2.18 -7.87
C ILE A 77 5.68 -1.28 -6.68
N ALA A 78 4.68 -0.57 -6.15
CA ALA A 78 4.84 0.30 -4.99
C ALA A 78 5.25 -0.48 -3.72
N GLN A 79 4.70 -1.68 -3.54
CA GLN A 79 5.03 -2.58 -2.44
C GLN A 79 6.49 -3.07 -2.52
N SER A 80 6.98 -3.37 -3.71
CA SER A 80 8.40 -3.70 -3.93
C SER A 80 9.31 -2.52 -3.57
N CYS A 81 9.04 -1.33 -4.10
CA CYS A 81 9.80 -0.12 -3.75
C CYS A 81 9.79 0.18 -2.24
N TYR A 82 8.65 -0.04 -1.58
CA TYR A 82 8.54 0.14 -0.13
C TYR A 82 9.33 -0.92 0.66
N THR A 83 9.43 -2.14 0.13
CA THR A 83 10.25 -3.20 0.71
C THR A 83 11.74 -2.87 0.57
N ASP A 84 12.15 -2.40 -0.61
CA ASP A 84 13.51 -1.96 -0.87
C ASP A 84 13.90 -0.78 0.03
N LEU A 85 13.00 0.20 0.20
CA LEU A 85 13.20 1.32 1.11
C LEU A 85 13.43 0.88 2.57
N LYS A 86 12.74 -0.18 3.02
CA LYS A 86 12.91 -0.73 4.37
C LYS A 86 14.19 -1.54 4.55
N ASN A 87 14.87 -1.91 3.47
CA ASN A 87 16.06 -2.74 3.53
C ASN A 87 17.28 -1.91 3.97
N GLN A 88 17.46 -1.78 5.29
CA GLN A 88 18.57 -1.03 5.90
C GLN A 88 19.97 -1.49 5.45
N ALA A 89 20.11 -2.74 5.01
CA ALA A 89 21.38 -3.26 4.51
C ALA A 89 21.85 -2.57 3.22
N GLN A 90 20.92 -1.97 2.47
CA GLN A 90 21.19 -1.20 1.26
C GLN A 90 21.26 0.31 1.50
N HIS A 91 21.17 0.75 2.75
CA HIS A 91 21.31 2.17 3.09
C HIS A 91 22.75 2.64 2.85
N ILE A 92 22.89 3.88 2.35
CA ILE A 92 24.20 4.46 1.96
C ILE A 92 25.23 4.32 3.09
N GLU A 93 24.82 4.61 4.31
CA GLU A 93 25.68 4.50 5.49
C GLU A 93 26.19 3.07 5.73
N THR A 94 25.31 2.07 5.66
CA THR A 94 25.66 0.65 5.84
C THR A 94 26.67 0.19 4.78
N VAL A 95 26.49 0.63 3.54
CA VAL A 95 27.40 0.31 2.42
C VAL A 95 28.76 0.97 2.63
N ILE A 96 28.79 2.24 3.04
CA ILE A 96 30.04 2.98 3.33
C ILE A 96 30.81 2.32 4.49
N ILE A 97 30.13 1.98 5.59
CA ILE A 97 30.76 1.29 6.73
C ILE A 97 31.36 -0.05 6.27
N ARG A 98 30.60 -0.84 5.51
CA ARG A 98 31.09 -2.13 5.00
C ARG A 98 32.34 -1.98 4.12
N GLN A 99 32.41 -0.96 3.27
CA GLN A 99 33.56 -0.71 2.40
C GLN A 99 34.77 -0.14 3.12
N THR A 100 34.57 0.59 4.23
CA THR A 100 35.65 1.22 5.00
C THR A 100 36.18 0.33 6.13
N SER A 101 35.50 -0.78 6.42
CA SER A 101 35.89 -1.77 7.43
C SER A 101 36.63 -2.98 6.85
N GLU A 102 36.81 -3.05 5.53
CA GLU A 102 37.69 -3.99 4.79
C GLU A 102 39.05 -3.33 4.52
#